data_AF-A0A1G3CMZ6-F1
#
_entry.id   AF-A0A1G3CMZ6-F1
#
_cell.length_a   1.000
_cell.length_b   1.000
_cell.length_c   1.000
_cell.angle_alpha   90.00
_cell.angle_beta   90.00
_cell.angle_gamma   90.00
#
_symmetry.space_group_name_H-M   'P 1'
#
loop_
_entity.id
_entity.type
_entity.pdbx_description
1 polymer ?
#
loop_
_entity_poly.entity_id
_entity_poly.type
_entity_poly.pdbx_seq_one_letter_code
_entity_poly.pdbx_strand_id
1 'polypeptide(L)'
;MSGCPGSKTIDFSEKTNEEGSETGKRPSQLRQWPIQMHLVSPMAPYFQGKDILLAADCTAFAFGEFHKDYLKGKSIAIACPKLDSDQEVYVEKIKALIDDAKINTLSVMIMQVPCCFGLAQLAKDGAEKA
;
A
#
# COMPACT_ATOMS: atom_id res chain seq x y z
N MET A 1 -11.68 -15.67 20.62
CA MET A 1 -10.97 -16.04 19.37
C MET A 1 -9.78 -15.10 19.24
N SER A 2 -8.56 -15.61 19.35
CA SER A 2 -7.36 -14.79 19.13
C SER A 2 -7.22 -14.60 17.61
N GLY A 3 -7.23 -13.36 17.13
CA GLY A 3 -7.09 -13.06 15.70
C GLY A 3 -5.78 -13.59 15.13
N CYS A 4 -5.74 -13.86 13.82
CA CYS A 4 -4.50 -14.23 13.14
C CYS A 4 -3.44 -13.14 13.38
N PRO A 5 -2.23 -13.47 13.86
CA PRO A 5 -1.17 -12.47 14.04
C PRO A 5 -0.89 -11.65 12.77
N GLY A 6 -1.17 -12.23 11.59
CA GLY A 6 -1.03 -11.58 10.29
C GLY A 6 -1.98 -10.40 10.06
N SER A 7 -3.05 -10.21 10.82
CA SER A 7 -3.93 -9.03 10.72
C SER A 7 -3.62 -7.95 11.76
N LYS A 8 -2.61 -8.18 12.63
CA LYS A 8 -2.23 -7.21 13.66
C LYS A 8 -1.53 -6.01 13.03
N THR A 9 -2.01 -4.81 13.34
CA THR A 9 -1.37 -3.54 12.97
C THR A 9 -0.01 -3.42 13.67
N ILE A 10 1.05 -3.24 12.89
CA ILE A 10 2.42 -2.99 13.33
C ILE A 10 2.95 -1.79 12.54
N ASP A 11 3.54 -0.84 13.25
CA ASP A 11 4.11 0.37 12.67
C ASP A 11 5.65 0.30 12.75
N PHE A 12 6.30 0.51 11.61
CA PHE A 12 7.75 0.59 11.44
C PHE A 12 8.19 1.97 10.92
N SER A 13 7.32 2.97 10.96
CA SER A 13 7.56 4.32 10.43
C SER A 13 8.75 5.02 11.10
N GLU A 14 9.07 4.67 12.33
CA GLU A 14 10.25 5.20 13.06
C GLU A 14 11.60 4.66 12.55
N LYS A 15 11.62 3.62 11.68
CA LYS A 15 12.89 3.13 11.11
C LYS A 15 13.55 4.23 10.26
N THR A 16 14.78 4.59 10.57
CA THR A 16 15.53 5.52 9.74
C THR A 16 15.84 4.89 8.39
N ASN A 17 15.73 5.66 7.31
CA ASN A 17 16.21 5.24 5.99
C ASN A 17 17.74 5.17 6.04
N GLU A 18 18.29 4.00 6.33
CA GLU A 18 19.72 3.77 6.13
C GLU A 18 20.02 3.84 4.63
N GLU A 19 21.00 4.65 4.25
CA GLU A 19 21.52 4.69 2.89
C GLU A 19 22.24 3.36 2.62
N GLY A 20 21.56 2.48 1.87
CA GLY A 20 22.16 1.24 1.40
C GLY A 20 23.20 1.53 0.32
N SER A 21 24.41 1.01 0.49
CA SER A 21 25.38 0.85 -0.59
C SER A 21 24.79 -0.06 -1.69
N GLU A 22 25.14 0.20 -2.97
CA GLU A 22 24.84 -0.73 -4.08
C GLU A 22 25.46 -2.12 -3.85
N THR A 23 26.46 -2.21 -2.97
CA THR A 23 27.07 -3.45 -2.50
C THR A 23 26.72 -3.71 -1.03
N GLY A 24 26.17 -4.89 -0.72
CA GLY A 24 25.89 -5.32 0.66
C GLY A 24 24.41 -5.60 0.96
N LYS A 25 24.07 -5.66 2.24
CA LYS A 25 22.70 -5.96 2.71
C LYS A 25 21.77 -4.77 2.44
N ARG A 26 20.63 -5.02 1.80
CA ARG A 26 19.60 -4.01 1.53
C ARG A 26 18.55 -3.99 2.65
N PRO A 27 18.40 -2.90 3.42
CA PRO A 27 17.37 -2.81 4.43
C PRO A 27 15.99 -2.73 3.77
N SER A 28 15.00 -3.39 4.38
CA SER A 28 13.61 -3.30 3.93
C SER A 28 13.08 -1.88 4.11
N GLN A 29 12.49 -1.34 3.04
CA GLN A 29 11.79 -0.06 3.06
C GLN A 29 10.34 -0.15 3.59
N LEU A 30 9.88 -1.34 4.00
CA LEU A 30 8.53 -1.54 4.50
C LEU A 30 8.31 -0.79 5.82
N ARG A 31 7.25 0.02 5.87
CA ARG A 31 6.91 0.89 7.01
C ARG A 31 5.79 0.37 7.89
N GLN A 32 5.08 -0.67 7.48
CA GLN A 32 3.98 -1.21 8.26
C GLN A 32 3.73 -2.69 8.02
N TRP A 33 2.86 -3.26 8.85
CA TRP A 33 2.14 -4.50 8.60
C TRP A 33 0.71 -4.39 9.20
N PRO A 34 -0.33 -5.01 8.61
CA PRO A 34 -0.36 -5.71 7.32
C PRO A 34 -0.23 -4.74 6.13
N ILE A 35 -0.12 -5.29 4.92
CA ILE A 35 -0.06 -4.52 3.67
C ILE A 35 -1.22 -4.79 2.72
N GLN A 36 -1.98 -5.87 2.94
CA GLN A 36 -3.12 -6.24 2.08
C GLN A 36 -4.30 -5.30 2.28
N MET A 37 -4.91 -4.81 1.20
CA MET A 37 -5.97 -3.80 1.26
C MET A 37 -7.20 -4.27 2.04
N HIS A 38 -7.51 -5.58 2.02
CA HIS A 38 -8.53 -6.16 2.89
C HIS A 38 -8.22 -5.99 4.38
N LEU A 39 -6.96 -6.09 4.77
CA LEU A 39 -6.54 -6.18 6.17
C LEU A 39 -6.19 -4.82 6.78
N VAL A 40 -5.68 -3.88 5.98
CA VAL A 40 -5.25 -2.58 6.49
C VAL A 40 -6.45 -1.75 6.94
N SER A 41 -6.26 -1.03 8.05
CA SER A 41 -7.18 0.02 8.48
C SER A 41 -6.71 1.36 7.92
N PRO A 42 -7.57 2.14 7.24
CA PRO A 42 -7.23 3.51 6.83
C PRO A 42 -6.85 4.41 8.01
N MET A 43 -7.34 4.12 9.22
CA MET A 43 -7.06 4.92 10.42
C MET A 43 -5.70 4.60 11.07
N ALA A 44 -4.93 3.67 10.50
CA ALA A 44 -3.64 3.31 11.07
C ALA A 44 -2.65 4.50 11.02
N PRO A 45 -1.82 4.69 12.05
CA PRO A 45 -0.95 5.86 12.19
C PRO A 45 0.06 5.99 11.03
N TYR A 46 0.50 4.87 10.47
CA TYR A 46 1.39 4.86 9.31
C TYR A 46 0.76 5.40 8.02
N PHE A 47 -0.54 5.69 7.96
CA PHE A 47 -1.16 6.36 6.81
C PHE A 47 -1.40 7.85 7.01
N GLN A 48 -1.37 8.34 8.26
CA GLN A 48 -1.71 9.72 8.61
C GLN A 48 -0.72 10.72 7.99
N GLY A 49 -1.19 11.56 7.07
CA GLY A 49 -0.35 12.56 6.40
C GLY A 49 0.85 11.98 5.64
N LYS A 50 0.73 10.77 5.09
CA LYS A 50 1.81 10.06 4.37
C LYS A 50 1.57 9.99 2.87
N ASP A 51 2.65 9.79 2.13
CA ASP A 51 2.60 9.36 0.73
C ASP A 51 2.30 7.86 0.66
N ILE A 52 1.30 7.49 -0.12
CA ILE A 52 0.82 6.11 -0.23
C ILE A 52 1.16 5.53 -1.59
N LEU A 53 1.62 4.28 -1.59
CA LEU A 53 1.71 3.43 -2.77
C LEU A 53 0.63 2.35 -2.71
N LEU A 54 -0.36 2.42 -3.59
CA LEU A 54 -1.29 1.32 -3.85
C LEU A 54 -0.74 0.49 -5.01
N ALA A 55 -0.26 -0.71 -4.73
CA ALA A 55 0.44 -1.54 -5.71
C ALA A 55 -0.32 -2.83 -6.01
N ALA A 56 -0.38 -3.24 -7.28
CA ALA A 56 -0.87 -4.57 -7.62
C ALA A 56 0.08 -5.65 -7.07
N ASP A 57 -0.44 -6.75 -6.52
CA ASP A 57 0.33 -7.78 -5.80
C ASP A 57 1.59 -8.26 -6.51
N CYS A 58 1.52 -8.45 -7.83
CA CYS A 58 2.63 -8.96 -8.63
C CYS A 58 3.75 -7.93 -8.91
N THR A 59 3.50 -6.63 -8.70
CA THR A 59 4.45 -5.56 -9.07
C THR A 59 5.76 -5.64 -8.29
N ALA A 60 5.69 -5.89 -6.98
CA ALA A 60 6.86 -6.03 -6.13
C ALA A 60 7.70 -7.27 -6.46
N PHE A 61 7.07 -8.32 -7.01
CA PHE A 61 7.77 -9.53 -7.45
C PHE A 61 8.32 -9.41 -8.87
N ALA A 62 7.71 -8.58 -9.71
CA ALA A 62 8.15 -8.32 -11.08
C ALA A 62 9.33 -7.33 -11.14
N PHE A 63 9.43 -6.42 -10.17
CA PHE A 63 10.44 -5.35 -10.17
C PHE A 63 11.47 -5.53 -9.05
N GLY A 64 12.71 -5.92 -9.41
CA GLY A 64 13.75 -6.27 -8.43
C GLY A 64 14.15 -5.15 -7.47
N GLU A 65 14.09 -3.88 -7.91
CA GLU A 65 14.43 -2.71 -7.10
C GLU A 65 13.19 -2.05 -6.46
N PHE A 66 12.08 -2.77 -6.29
CA PHE A 66 10.78 -2.19 -5.92
C PHE A 66 10.84 -1.38 -4.62
N HIS A 67 11.52 -1.92 -3.62
CA HIS A 67 11.66 -1.24 -2.34
C HIS A 67 12.46 0.06 -2.46
N LYS A 68 13.54 0.03 -3.25
CA LYS A 68 14.47 1.16 -3.43
C LYS A 68 13.81 2.30 -4.21
N ASP A 69 13.18 1.97 -5.34
CA ASP A 69 12.75 2.97 -6.32
C ASP A 69 11.30 3.45 -6.09
N TYR A 70 10.44 2.63 -5.48
CA TYR A 70 9.00 2.93 -5.40
C TYR A 70 8.44 2.94 -3.98
N LEU A 71 8.90 2.07 -3.08
CA LEU A 71 8.39 2.01 -1.71
C LEU A 71 9.09 2.97 -0.76
N LYS A 72 10.35 3.33 -1.01
CA LYS A 72 11.14 4.17 -0.11
C LYS A 72 10.40 5.46 0.24
N GLY A 73 10.21 5.68 1.54
CA GLY A 73 9.52 6.87 2.08
C GLY A 73 7.99 6.84 2.02
N LYS A 74 7.39 5.78 1.48
CA LYS A 74 5.93 5.63 1.34
C LYS A 74 5.37 4.55 2.25
N SER A 75 4.11 4.68 2.59
CA SER A 75 3.32 3.59 3.17
C SER A 75 2.63 2.83 2.05
N ILE A 76 2.60 1.50 2.12
CA ILE A 76 2.02 0.64 1.08
C ILE A 76 0.65 0.05 1.43
N ALA A 77 -0.20 -0.08 0.42
CA ALA A 77 -1.27 -1.06 0.40
C ALA A 77 -1.17 -1.88 -0.91
N ILE A 78 -1.51 -3.16 -0.86
CA ILE A 78 -1.53 -4.03 -2.05
C ILE A 78 -2.91 -4.65 -2.25
N ALA A 79 -3.29 -4.86 -3.50
CA ALA A 79 -4.54 -5.51 -3.88
C ALA A 79 -4.43 -6.12 -5.28
N CYS A 80 -5.23 -7.14 -5.56
CA CYS A 80 -5.35 -7.75 -6.87
C CYS A 80 -6.83 -7.88 -7.28
N PRO A 81 -7.36 -6.99 -8.13
CA PRO A 81 -8.76 -7.02 -8.55
C PRO A 81 -9.21 -8.32 -9.25
N LYS A 82 -8.26 -9.17 -9.67
CA LYS A 82 -8.57 -10.48 -10.25
C LYS A 82 -8.81 -11.55 -9.18
N LEU A 83 -8.13 -11.45 -8.05
CA LEU A 83 -8.09 -12.49 -7.01
C LEU A 83 -8.91 -12.10 -5.77
N ASP A 84 -9.10 -10.80 -5.56
CA ASP A 84 -9.79 -10.24 -4.42
C ASP A 84 -11.31 -10.23 -4.62
N SER A 85 -12.05 -10.59 -3.59
CA SER A 85 -13.51 -10.39 -3.51
C SER A 85 -13.86 -9.07 -2.81
N ASP A 86 -15.11 -8.63 -2.95
CA ASP A 86 -15.69 -7.51 -2.18
C ASP A 86 -14.92 -6.18 -2.34
N GLN A 87 -14.51 -5.89 -3.58
CA GLN A 87 -13.64 -4.76 -3.91
C GLN A 87 -14.28 -3.39 -3.66
N GLU A 88 -15.60 -3.33 -3.47
CA GLU A 88 -16.32 -2.13 -3.06
C GLU A 88 -15.77 -1.57 -1.74
N VAL A 89 -15.30 -2.45 -0.83
CA VAL A 89 -14.67 -2.02 0.42
C VAL A 89 -13.37 -1.24 0.18
N TYR A 90 -12.69 -1.47 -0.94
CA TYR A 90 -11.45 -0.77 -1.27
C TYR A 90 -11.74 0.68 -1.64
N VAL A 91 -12.81 0.93 -2.38
CA VAL A 91 -13.25 2.29 -2.73
C VAL A 91 -13.49 3.11 -1.46
N GLU A 92 -14.24 2.55 -0.50
CA GLU A 92 -14.54 3.23 0.76
C GLU A 92 -13.29 3.42 1.63
N LYS A 93 -12.37 2.45 1.64
CA LYS A 93 -11.09 2.61 2.34
C LYS A 93 -10.21 3.67 1.69
N ILE A 94 -10.19 3.78 0.37
CA ILE A 94 -9.43 4.81 -0.36
C ILE A 94 -10.00 6.20 -0.06
N LYS A 95 -11.33 6.33 -0.07
CA LYS A 95 -12.01 7.54 0.39
C LYS A 95 -11.57 7.92 1.81
N ALA A 96 -11.60 6.97 2.76
CA ALA A 96 -11.18 7.21 4.14
C ALA A 96 -9.68 7.54 4.27
N LEU A 97 -8.80 6.96 3.44
CA LEU A 97 -7.39 7.35 3.41
C LEU A 97 -7.23 8.84 3.05
N ILE A 98 -8.04 9.34 2.11
CA ILE A 98 -8.01 10.74 1.67
C ILE A 98 -8.68 11.65 2.71
N ASP A 99 -9.90 11.33 3.12
CA ASP A 99 -10.72 12.18 3.99
C ASP A 99 -10.29 12.19 5.44
N ASP A 100 -9.95 11.02 5.99
CA ASP A 100 -9.75 10.88 7.43
C ASP A 100 -8.27 10.79 7.75
N ALA A 101 -7.51 9.98 6.98
CA ALA A 101 -6.06 9.88 7.18
C ALA A 101 -5.27 11.03 6.53
N LYS A 102 -5.93 11.87 5.73
CA LYS A 102 -5.35 13.06 5.11
C LYS A 102 -4.02 12.75 4.42
N ILE A 103 -3.98 11.67 3.63
CA ILE A 103 -2.77 11.28 2.90
C ILE A 103 -2.30 12.41 1.99
N ASN A 104 -0.99 12.52 1.80
CA ASN A 104 -0.40 13.57 0.95
C ASN A 104 -0.58 13.24 -0.53
N THR A 105 -0.26 12.00 -0.91
CA THR A 105 -0.36 11.51 -2.29
C THR A 105 -0.82 10.06 -2.32
N LEU A 106 -1.56 9.68 -3.37
CA LEU A 106 -1.89 8.30 -3.70
C LEU A 106 -1.25 7.95 -5.05
N SER A 107 -0.16 7.19 -5.01
CA SER A 107 0.46 6.61 -6.20
C SER A 107 -0.11 5.22 -6.47
N VAL A 108 -0.55 4.94 -7.69
CA VAL A 108 -1.07 3.62 -8.07
C VAL A 108 -0.09 2.94 -9.02
N MET A 109 0.39 1.75 -8.66
CA MET A 109 1.28 0.95 -9.50
C MET A 109 0.56 -0.30 -10.00
N ILE A 110 0.49 -0.43 -11.33
CA ILE A 110 -0.21 -1.52 -12.01
C ILE A 110 0.72 -2.22 -12.99
N MET A 111 0.44 -3.50 -13.26
CA MET A 111 0.98 -4.17 -14.45
C MET A 111 0.18 -3.73 -15.69
N GLN A 112 0.82 -3.74 -16.86
CA GLN A 112 0.15 -3.42 -18.13
C GLN A 112 -0.70 -4.59 -18.64
N VAL A 113 -1.70 -4.98 -17.84
CA VAL A 113 -2.62 -6.09 -18.10
C VAL A 113 -4.05 -5.67 -17.74
N PRO A 114 -5.09 -6.24 -18.39
CA PRO A 114 -6.47 -5.81 -18.20
C PRO A 114 -6.95 -5.82 -16.74
N CYS A 115 -6.54 -6.83 -15.96
CA CYS A 115 -6.99 -6.94 -14.58
C CYS A 115 -6.46 -5.83 -13.66
N CYS A 116 -5.27 -5.29 -13.92
CA CYS A 116 -4.70 -4.25 -13.06
C CYS A 116 -5.27 -2.86 -13.37
N PHE A 117 -5.88 -2.64 -14.55
CA PHE A 117 -6.67 -1.42 -14.79
C PHE A 117 -7.84 -1.29 -13.82
N GLY A 118 -8.40 -2.40 -13.36
CA GLY A 118 -9.41 -2.39 -12.29
C GLY A 118 -8.91 -1.75 -11.00
N LEU A 119 -7.63 -1.93 -10.65
CA LEU A 119 -7.05 -1.33 -9.44
C LEU A 119 -6.94 0.20 -9.59
N ALA A 120 -6.52 0.65 -10.76
CA ALA A 120 -6.48 2.07 -11.08
C ALA A 120 -7.89 2.69 -11.06
N GLN A 121 -8.90 1.97 -11.55
CA GLN A 121 -10.29 2.42 -11.51
C GLN A 121 -10.82 2.52 -10.08
N LEU A 122 -10.61 1.51 -9.23
CA LEU A 122 -11.00 1.55 -7.82
C LEU A 122 -10.37 2.73 -7.07
N ALA A 123 -9.10 3.02 -7.35
CA ALA A 123 -8.41 4.16 -6.78
C ALA A 123 -9.01 5.50 -7.23
N LYS A 124 -9.35 5.60 -8.51
CA LYS A 124 -10.03 6.78 -9.06
C LYS A 124 -11.41 6.97 -8.44
N ASP A 125 -12.21 5.91 -8.38
CA ASP A 125 -13.57 5.96 -7.80
C ASP A 125 -13.53 6.36 -6.32
N GLY A 126 -12.56 5.85 -5.56
CA GLY A 126 -12.37 6.23 -4.16
C GLY A 126 -11.94 7.69 -3.99
N ALA A 127 -11.09 8.19 -4.88
CA ALA A 127 -10.66 9.58 -4.89
C ALA A 127 -11.76 10.56 -5.33
N GLU A 128 -12.63 10.17 -6.27
CA GLU A 128 -13.78 10.99 -6.68
C GLU A 128 -14.86 11.08 -5.60
N LYS A 129 -14.92 10.12 -4.69
CA LYS A 129 -15.85 10.09 -3.57
C LYS A 129 -15.37 10.85 -2.32
N ALA A 130 -14.09 11.20 -2.25
CA ALA A 130 -13.49 11.94 -1.14
C ALA A 130 -13.66 13.45 -1.36
#